data_AF-A0A5M8SIF9-F1
#
_entry.id   AF-A0A5M8SIF9-F1
#
_cell.length_a   1.000
_cell.length_b   1.000
_cell.length_c   1.000
_cell.angle_alpha   90.00
_cell.angle_beta   90.00
_cell.angle_gamma   90.00
#
_symmetry.space_group_name_H-M   'P 1'
#
loop_
_entity.id
_entity.type
_entity.pdbx_description
1 polymer ?
#
loop_
_entity_poly.entity_id
_entity_poly.type
_entity_poly.pdbx_seq_one_letter_code
_entity_poly.pdbx_strand_id
1 'polypeptide(L)'
;MAAAEVHDRGRLRVDEDECKGCGLCIESCPPKVLFLSDGLNHYGYRTAVYAGRGCTACGICFLACPEPGAITVLRLRPVMQGAA
;
A
#
# COMPACT_ATOMS: atom_id res chain seq x y z
N MET A 1 -27.80 1.96 1.20
CA MET A 1 -26.50 2.21 1.86
C MET A 1 -25.55 2.66 0.78
N ALA A 2 -25.32 3.97 0.66
CA ALA A 2 -24.54 4.55 -0.43
C ALA A 2 -23.08 4.12 -0.33
N ALA A 3 -22.54 3.54 -1.40
CA ALA A 3 -21.12 3.27 -1.52
C ALA A 3 -20.38 4.61 -1.47
N ALA A 4 -19.73 4.91 -0.34
CA ALA A 4 -18.85 6.06 -0.24
C ALA A 4 -17.79 5.93 -1.35
N GLU A 5 -17.69 6.93 -2.22
CA GLU A 5 -16.67 6.97 -3.28
C GLU A 5 -15.29 6.73 -2.68
N VAL A 6 -14.65 5.63 -3.08
CA VAL A 6 -13.28 5.29 -2.66
C VAL A 6 -12.33 6.19 -3.44
N HIS A 7 -12.15 7.42 -2.96
CA HIS A 7 -11.13 8.31 -3.49
C HIS A 7 -9.77 7.94 -2.91
N ASP A 8 -8.82 7.69 -3.81
CA ASP A 8 -7.42 7.53 -3.43
C ASP A 8 -6.90 8.79 -2.76
N ARG A 9 -6.54 8.66 -1.48
CA ARG A 9 -5.90 9.72 -0.69
C ARG A 9 -4.38 9.52 -0.62
N GLY A 10 -3.88 8.40 -1.14
CA GLY A 10 -2.47 8.07 -1.13
C GLY A 10 -2.01 7.19 -2.28
N ARG A 11 -0.69 7.11 -2.41
CA ARG A 11 0.00 6.05 -3.16
C ARG A 11 0.88 5.24 -2.21
N LEU A 12 1.03 3.97 -2.53
CA LEU A 12 1.89 3.05 -1.81
C LEU A 12 2.92 2.48 -2.77
N ARG A 13 4.17 2.41 -2.33
CA ARG A 13 5.26 1.69 -3.01
C ARG A 13 5.73 0.57 -2.09
N VAL A 14 5.92 -0.62 -2.65
CA VAL A 14 6.64 -1.71 -1.99
C VAL A 14 7.98 -1.87 -2.68
N ASP A 15 9.05 -1.96 -1.91
CA ASP A 15 10.39 -2.29 -2.39
C ASP A 15 10.60 -3.80 -2.28
N GLU A 16 10.71 -4.47 -3.43
CA GLU A 16 10.78 -5.94 -3.49
C GLU A 16 12.10 -6.50 -2.94
N ASP A 17 13.17 -5.70 -2.94
CA ASP A 17 14.48 -6.12 -2.45
C ASP A 17 14.55 -6.11 -0.90
N GLU A 18 13.75 -5.25 -0.28
CA GLU A 18 13.63 -5.18 1.17
C GLU A 18 12.47 -6.03 1.71
N CYS A 19 11.38 -6.20 0.95
CA CYS A 19 10.22 -6.95 1.40
C CYS A 19 10.53 -8.44 1.61
N LYS A 20 10.34 -8.93 2.84
CA LYS A 20 10.52 -10.35 3.22
C LYS A 20 9.23 -11.18 3.17
N GLY A 21 8.14 -10.62 2.61
CA GLY A 21 6.90 -11.38 2.39
C GLY A 21 6.13 -11.79 3.66
N CYS A 22 6.34 -11.13 4.80
CA CYS A 22 5.74 -11.53 6.08
C CYS A 22 4.22 -11.33 6.20
N GLY A 23 3.61 -10.53 5.31
CA GLY A 23 2.16 -10.34 5.25
C GLY A 23 1.54 -9.40 6.29
N LEU A 24 2.29 -8.90 7.27
CA LEU A 24 1.77 -7.99 8.32
C LEU A 24 1.12 -6.73 7.76
N CYS A 25 1.67 -6.17 6.68
CA CYS A 25 1.10 -5.01 6.00
C CYS A 25 -0.27 -5.31 5.33
N ILE A 26 -0.50 -6.55 4.90
CA ILE A 26 -1.77 -7.01 4.29
C ILE A 26 -2.83 -7.17 5.38
N GLU A 27 -2.47 -7.82 6.48
CA GLU A 27 -3.37 -8.00 7.62
C GLU A 27 -3.81 -6.65 8.21
N SER A 28 -2.86 -5.75 8.40
CA SER A 28 -3.11 -4.45 9.03
C SER A 28 -3.77 -3.41 8.12
N CYS A 29 -3.81 -3.61 6.80
CA CYS A 29 -4.39 -2.66 5.85
C CYS A 29 -5.93 -2.60 5.98
N PRO A 30 -6.54 -1.50 6.47
CA PRO A 30 -7.99 -1.42 6.61
C PRO A 30 -8.76 -1.52 5.29
N PRO A 31 -8.35 -0.85 4.18
CA PRO A 31 -9.05 -0.98 2.90
C PRO A 31 -8.65 -2.25 2.12
N LYS A 32 -7.77 -3.10 2.67
CA LYS A 32 -7.35 -4.38 2.07
C LYS A 32 -6.85 -4.26 0.62
N VAL A 33 -5.95 -3.31 0.38
CA VAL A 33 -5.40 -3.01 -0.97
C VAL A 33 -4.01 -3.60 -1.20
N LEU A 34 -3.53 -4.46 -0.31
CA LEU A 34 -2.24 -5.15 -0.39
C LEU A 34 -2.48 -6.65 -0.49
N PHE A 35 -1.62 -7.35 -1.22
CA PHE A 35 -1.63 -8.82 -1.35
C PHE A 35 -0.21 -9.34 -1.54
N LEU A 36 0.02 -10.65 -1.42
CA LEU A 36 1.31 -11.26 -1.76
C LEU A 36 1.37 -11.52 -3.26
N SER A 37 2.55 -11.30 -3.85
CA SER A 37 2.81 -11.64 -5.24
C SER A 37 2.72 -13.15 -5.47
N ASP A 38 2.37 -13.52 -6.69
CA ASP A 38 2.37 -14.92 -7.08
C ASP A 38 3.79 -15.47 -7.30
N GLY A 39 4.68 -14.61 -7.79
CA GLY A 39 6.09 -14.91 -8.05
C GLY A 39 7.00 -14.74 -6.83
N LEU A 40 8.27 -15.09 -7.00
CA LEU A 40 9.32 -14.91 -6.00
C LEU A 40 10.31 -13.85 -6.47
N ASN A 41 10.80 -13.03 -5.55
CA ASN A 41 11.98 -12.19 -5.79
C ASN A 41 13.26 -13.04 -5.80
N HIS A 42 14.43 -12.44 -6.04
CA HIS A 42 15.72 -13.17 -6.08
C HIS A 42 16.15 -13.77 -4.74
N TYR A 43 15.51 -13.39 -3.63
CA TYR A 43 15.70 -14.00 -2.31
C TYR A 43 14.71 -15.13 -2.01
N GLY A 44 13.77 -15.42 -2.92
CA GLY A 44 12.78 -16.48 -2.73
C GLY A 44 11.55 -16.08 -1.91
N TYR A 45 11.29 -14.77 -1.72
CA TYR A 45 10.10 -14.28 -1.02
C TYR A 45 8.97 -13.93 -1.98
N ARG A 46 7.74 -14.26 -1.59
CA ARG A 46 6.52 -13.66 -2.16
C ARG A 46 6.36 -12.28 -1.55
N THR A 47 6.74 -11.25 -2.29
CA THR A 47 6.71 -9.85 -1.84
C THR A 47 5.29 -9.29 -1.76
N ALA A 48 5.08 -8.24 -0.97
CA ALA A 48 3.81 -7.54 -0.94
C ALA A 48 3.63 -6.70 -2.22
N VAL A 49 2.40 -6.63 -2.73
CA VAL A 49 2.01 -5.89 -3.94
C VAL A 49 0.83 -5.00 -3.62
N TYR A 50 0.86 -3.78 -4.16
CA TYR A 50 -0.22 -2.81 -4.05
C TYR A 50 -1.19 -2.94 -5.22
N ALA A 51 -2.50 -2.93 -4.95
CA ALA A 51 -3.56 -2.97 -5.96
C ALA A 51 -3.61 -1.73 -6.89
N GLY A 52 -2.81 -0.70 -6.63
CA GLY A 52 -2.76 0.53 -7.41
C GLY A 52 -3.85 1.55 -7.07
N ARG A 53 -4.91 1.14 -6.37
CA ARG A 53 -6.04 1.98 -5.94
C ARG A 53 -6.59 1.58 -4.57
N GLY A 54 -7.40 2.45 -3.98
CA GLY A 54 -8.04 2.32 -2.68
C GLY A 54 -7.18 2.70 -1.47
N CYS A 55 -6.00 3.30 -1.67
CA CYS A 55 -5.13 3.68 -0.56
C CYS A 55 -5.63 4.96 0.12
N THR A 56 -5.80 4.89 1.44
CA THR A 56 -6.28 6.01 2.27
C THR A 56 -5.16 6.89 2.83
N ALA A 57 -3.89 6.60 2.52
CA ALA A 57 -2.71 7.24 3.11
C ALA A 57 -2.68 7.22 4.67
N CYS A 58 -3.20 6.16 5.28
CA CYS A 58 -3.23 6.03 6.75
C CYS A 58 -1.86 5.73 7.38
N GLY A 59 -0.93 5.13 6.64
CA GLY A 59 0.43 4.81 7.14
C GLY A 59 0.53 3.57 8.04
N ILE A 60 -0.58 2.87 8.30
CA ILE A 60 -0.57 1.68 9.18
C ILE A 60 0.34 0.58 8.63
N CYS A 61 0.30 0.32 7.32
CA CYS A 61 1.16 -0.67 6.68
C CYS A 61 2.66 -0.36 6.84
N PHE A 62 3.03 0.93 6.83
CA PHE A 62 4.39 1.37 7.08
C PHE A 62 4.82 1.07 8.52
N LEU A 63 3.96 1.38 9.50
CA LEU A 63 4.24 1.14 10.92
C LEU A 63 4.26 -0.36 11.28
N ALA A 64 3.47 -1.17 10.59
CA ALA A 64 3.40 -2.61 10.80
C ALA A 64 4.55 -3.37 10.14
N CYS A 65 5.28 -2.76 9.20
CA CYS A 65 6.36 -3.42 8.49
C CYS A 65 7.61 -3.53 9.39
N PRO A 66 8.17 -4.73 9.58
CA PRO A 66 9.43 -4.88 10.32
C PRO A 66 10.64 -4.40 9.50
N GLU A 67 10.47 -4.21 8.19
CA GLU A 67 11.51 -3.76 7.25
C GLU A 67 11.27 -2.27 6.89
N PRO A 68 12.00 -1.32 7.48
CA PRO A 68 11.67 0.10 7.41
C PRO A 68 11.75 0.72 6.01
N GLY A 69 12.52 0.17 5.06
CA GLY A 69 12.56 0.66 3.68
C GLY A 69 11.66 -0.11 2.70
N ALA A 70 11.04 -1.22 3.12
CA ALA A 70 10.19 -2.04 2.26
C ALA A 70 8.87 -1.35 1.87
N ILE A 71 8.36 -0.41 2.67
CA ILE A 71 7.09 0.27 2.40
C ILE A 71 7.30 1.79 2.38
N THR A 72 6.73 2.45 1.38
CA THR A 72 6.61 3.91 1.34
C THR A 72 5.15 4.29 1.15
N VAL A 73 4.65 5.20 1.98
CA VAL A 73 3.28 5.73 1.87
C VAL A 73 3.35 7.23 1.59
N LEU A 74 2.80 7.63 0.45
CA LEU A 74 2.72 9.03 0.03
C LEU A 74 1.28 9.52 0.15
N ARG A 75 1.08 10.63 0.85
CA ARG A 75 -0.22 11.32 0.88
C ARG A 75 -0.33 12.20 -0.35
N LEU A 76 -1.39 11.99 -1.14
CA LEU A 76 -1.67 12.84 -2.29
C LEU A 76 -2.23 14.17 -1.79
N ARG A 77 -1.70 15.28 -2.33
CA ARG A 77 -2.34 16.58 -2.15
C ARG A 77 -3.64 16.60 -2.95
N PRO A 78 -4.76 17.06 -2.36
CA PRO A 78 -5.96 17.32 -3.13
C PRO A 78 -5.63 18.33 -4.23
N VAL A 79 -5.80 17.94 -5.49
CA VAL A 79 -5.87 18.93 -6.56
C VAL A 79 -7.22 19.61 -6.38
N MET A 80 -7.24 20.91 -6.04
CA MET A 80 -8.47 21.69 -6.06
C MET A 80 -9.01 21.64 -7.50
N GLN A 81 -10.03 20.82 -7.75
CA GLN A 81 -10.75 20.82 -9.01
C GLN A 81 -11.73 22.00 -8.98
N GLY A 82 -11.33 23.13 -9.56
CA GLY A 82 -12.21 24.30 -9.70
C GLY A 82 -11.47 25.63 -9.72
N ALA A 83 -10.91 25.99 -10.87
CA ALA A 83 -10.67 27.38 -11.26
C ALA A 83 -10.97 27.50 -12.76
N ALA A 84 -12.27 27.54 -13.07
CA ALA A 84 -12.83 28.08 -14.30
C ALA A 84 -14.04 28.93 -13.89
#